data_AF-A0A933IRN3-F1
#
_entry.id   AF-A0A933IRN3-F1
#
_cell.length_a   1.000
_cell.length_b   1.000
_cell.length_c   1.000
_cell.angle_alpha   90.00
_cell.angle_beta   90.00
_cell.angle_gamma   90.00
#
_symmetry.space_group_name_H-M   'P 1'
#
loop_
_entity.id
_entity.type
_entity.pdbx_description
1 polymer ?
#
loop_
_entity_poly.entity_id
_entity_poly.type
_entity_poly.pdbx_seq_one_letter_code
_entity_poly.pdbx_strand_id
1 'polypeptide(L)'
;MQENSKFTGASRYVLDAELAKIVNISMALEMPLLLKGEPGTGKTMLAYAIAESLKMPLLVLNVKSSMKLVDCLYQYDTLTRLNDSRFGDSDRDVSNIEHYIRMGKIGQAFVADRKVVLLIDEIDKADTDFQDDML
;
A
#
# COMPACT_ATOMS: atom_id res chain seq x y z
N MET A 1 11.50 -20.27 -10.52
CA MET A 1 10.03 -20.13 -10.52
C MET A 1 9.59 -20.14 -9.06
N GLN A 2 9.16 -19.01 -8.50
CA GLN A 2 8.58 -19.02 -7.16
C GLN A 2 7.25 -19.79 -7.24
N GLU A 3 7.06 -20.79 -6.38
CA GLU A 3 5.75 -21.40 -6.20
C GLU A 3 4.77 -20.29 -5.81
N ASN A 4 3.79 -20.03 -6.67
CA ASN A 4 2.70 -19.12 -6.36
C ASN A 4 1.94 -19.72 -5.17
N SER A 5 2.24 -19.22 -3.97
CA SER A 5 1.58 -19.63 -2.74
C SER A 5 0.10 -19.32 -2.89
N LYS A 6 -0.71 -20.37 -2.97
CA LYS A 6 -2.15 -20.25 -3.20
C LYS A 6 -2.82 -19.84 -1.90
N PHE A 7 -3.61 -18.78 -1.95
CA PHE A 7 -4.46 -18.38 -0.83
C PHE A 7 -5.60 -19.39 -0.67
N THR A 8 -5.63 -20.09 0.46
CA THR A 8 -6.65 -21.12 0.76
C THR A 8 -7.56 -20.74 1.93
N GLY A 9 -7.32 -19.57 2.54
CA GLY A 9 -7.98 -19.13 3.76
C GLY A 9 -6.99 -18.60 4.80
N ALA A 10 -7.52 -18.08 5.90
CA ALA A 10 -6.76 -17.72 7.10
C ALA A 10 -7.51 -18.20 8.35
N SER A 11 -6.80 -18.32 9.47
CA SER A 11 -7.31 -18.87 10.74
C SER A 11 -8.59 -18.19 11.25
N ARG A 12 -8.81 -16.92 10.90
CA ARG A 12 -9.91 -16.08 11.39
C ARG A 12 -10.81 -15.50 10.29
N TYR A 13 -10.67 -15.94 9.03
CA TYR A 13 -11.46 -15.41 7.92
C TYR A 13 -12.12 -16.54 7.13
N VAL A 14 -13.45 -16.60 7.17
CA VAL A 14 -14.24 -17.59 6.44
C VAL A 14 -14.35 -17.12 4.99
N LEU A 15 -13.66 -17.82 4.09
CA LEU A 15 -13.75 -17.60 2.65
C LEU A 15 -14.73 -18.56 2.01
N ASP A 16 -15.61 -18.02 1.18
CA ASP A 16 -16.26 -18.83 0.17
C ASP A 16 -15.26 -19.21 -0.95
N ALA A 17 -15.58 -20.30 -1.66
CA ALA A 17 -14.70 -20.85 -2.68
C ALA A 17 -14.57 -19.95 -3.93
N GLU A 18 -15.52 -19.05 -4.16
CA GLU A 18 -15.53 -18.15 -5.32
C GLU A 18 -14.58 -16.96 -5.08
N LEU A 19 -14.68 -16.30 -3.92
CA LEU A 19 -13.79 -15.23 -3.49
C LEU A 19 -12.34 -15.70 -3.42
N ALA A 20 -12.10 -16.91 -2.90
CA ALA A 20 -10.76 -17.51 -2.90
C ALA A 20 -10.21 -17.69 -4.33
N LYS A 21 -11.03 -18.08 -5.30
CA LYS A 21 -10.59 -18.16 -6.71
C LYS A 21 -10.27 -16.78 -7.28
N ILE A 22 -11.13 -15.79 -7.05
CA ILE A 22 -10.93 -14.41 -7.53
C ILE A 22 -9.59 -13.87 -7.02
N VAL A 23 -9.31 -14.00 -5.72
CA VAL A 23 -8.05 -13.56 -5.11
C VAL A 23 -6.83 -14.25 -5.73
N ASN A 24 -6.89 -15.57 -5.91
CA ASN A 24 -5.78 -16.30 -6.51
C ASN A 24 -5.56 -15.94 -7.99
N ILE A 25 -6.63 -15.68 -8.74
CA ILE A 25 -6.55 -15.25 -10.14
C ILE A 25 -5.96 -13.84 -10.21
N SER A 26 -6.43 -12.89 -9.39
CA SER A 26 -5.90 -11.52 -9.38
C SER A 26 -4.41 -11.49 -9.02
N MET A 27 -3.99 -12.32 -8.04
CA MET A 27 -2.57 -12.49 -7.70
C MET A 27 -1.75 -13.10 -8.85
N ALA A 28 -2.28 -14.11 -9.54
CA ALA A 28 -1.58 -14.76 -10.64
C ALA A 28 -1.43 -13.85 -11.87
N LEU A 29 -2.39 -12.95 -12.09
CA LEU A 29 -2.38 -11.95 -13.15
C LEU A 29 -1.69 -10.64 -12.75
N GLU A 30 -1.24 -10.53 -11.50
CA GLU A 30 -0.68 -9.31 -10.92
C GLU A 30 -1.58 -8.07 -11.11
N MET A 31 -2.90 -8.29 -11.08
CA MET A 31 -3.90 -7.24 -11.22
C MET A 31 -4.45 -6.79 -9.86
N PRO A 32 -4.65 -5.48 -9.64
CA PRO A 32 -5.34 -4.98 -8.45
C PRO A 32 -6.75 -5.58 -8.31
N LEU A 33 -7.17 -5.82 -7.07
CA LEU A 33 -8.50 -6.33 -6.75
C LEU A 33 -9.33 -5.25 -6.06
N LEU A 34 -10.36 -4.74 -6.75
CA LEU A 34 -11.32 -3.81 -6.18
C LEU A 34 -12.48 -4.58 -5.53
N LEU A 35 -12.66 -4.40 -4.22
CA LEU A 35 -13.72 -5.04 -3.45
C LEU A 35 -14.83 -4.04 -3.12
N LYS A 36 -16.05 -4.32 -3.56
CA LYS A 36 -17.26 -3.54 -3.23
C LYS A 36 -18.18 -4.36 -2.33
N GLY A 37 -18.91 -3.69 -1.44
CA GLY A 37 -19.91 -4.31 -0.58
C GLY A 37 -20.24 -3.44 0.63
N GLU A 38 -21.27 -3.82 1.38
CA GLU A 38 -21.71 -3.08 2.57
C GLU A 38 -20.62 -2.97 3.65
N PRO A 39 -20.64 -1.93 4.50
CA PRO A 39 -19.80 -1.86 5.69
C PRO A 39 -19.91 -3.13 6.55
N GLY A 40 -18.78 -3.62 7.08
CA GLY A 40 -18.78 -4.83 7.93
C GLY A 40 -18.74 -6.17 7.20
N THR A 41 -18.70 -6.20 5.86
CA THR A 41 -18.58 -7.44 5.05
C THR A 41 -17.18 -8.07 5.04
N GLY A 42 -16.24 -7.56 5.85
CA GLY A 42 -14.90 -8.15 6.00
C GLY A 42 -13.91 -7.84 4.88
N LYS A 43 -14.14 -6.82 4.05
CA LYS A 43 -13.20 -6.38 2.98
C LYS A 43 -11.79 -6.10 3.51
N THR A 44 -11.69 -5.26 4.55
CA THR A 44 -10.43 -4.97 5.24
C THR A 44 -9.80 -6.27 5.76
N MET A 45 -10.58 -7.11 6.46
CA MET A 45 -10.11 -8.38 7.02
C MET A 45 -9.58 -9.36 5.98
N LEU A 46 -10.09 -9.33 4.74
CA LEU A 46 -9.56 -10.15 3.66
C LEU A 46 -8.09 -9.82 3.36
N ALA A 47 -7.72 -8.54 3.31
CA ALA A 47 -6.33 -8.14 3.08
C ALA A 47 -5.40 -8.61 4.22
N TYR A 48 -5.85 -8.51 5.48
CA TYR A 48 -5.13 -9.06 6.64
C TYR A 48 -4.96 -10.58 6.52
N ALA A 49 -6.02 -11.29 6.16
CA ALA A 49 -6.01 -12.73 5.96
C ALA A 49 -5.04 -13.18 4.86
N ILE A 50 -5.03 -12.47 3.72
CA ILE A 50 -4.11 -12.73 2.61
C ILE A 50 -2.66 -12.51 3.07
N ALA A 51 -2.37 -11.38 3.71
CA ALA A 51 -1.03 -11.06 4.20
C ALA A 51 -0.51 -12.10 5.21
N GLU A 52 -1.36 -12.51 6.16
CA GLU A 52 -1.04 -13.54 7.15
C GLU A 52 -0.78 -14.91 6.49
N SER A 53 -1.71 -15.36 5.65
CA SER A 53 -1.66 -16.68 4.99
C SER A 53 -0.44 -16.83 4.07
N LEU A 54 -0.09 -15.76 3.35
CA LEU A 54 1.03 -15.73 2.42
C LEU A 54 2.34 -15.23 3.05
N LYS A 55 2.33 -14.91 4.35
CA LYS A 55 3.48 -14.33 5.09
C LYS A 55 4.07 -13.09 4.41
N MET A 56 3.20 -12.27 3.83
CA MET A 56 3.55 -11.01 3.19
C MET A 56 3.38 -9.84 4.17
N PRO A 57 4.22 -8.79 4.10
CA PRO A 57 3.96 -7.54 4.80
C PRO A 57 2.63 -6.93 4.36
N LEU A 58 1.91 -6.34 5.30
CA LEU A 58 0.71 -5.56 5.03
C LEU A 58 1.02 -4.07 5.19
N LEU A 59 0.75 -3.30 4.13
CA LEU A 59 0.73 -1.85 4.17
C LEU A 59 -0.73 -1.40 4.08
N VAL A 60 -1.16 -0.56 5.02
CA VAL A 60 -2.53 -0.02 5.04
C VAL A 60 -2.47 1.47 4.76
N LEU A 61 -3.19 1.87 3.72
CA LEU A 61 -3.49 3.25 3.36
C LEU A 61 -4.98 3.49 3.56
N ASN A 62 -5.35 4.22 4.61
CA ASN A 62 -6.72 4.68 4.80
C ASN A 62 -6.88 6.03 4.11
N VAL A 63 -7.68 6.08 3.05
CA VAL A 63 -7.84 7.28 2.23
C VAL A 63 -8.71 8.32 2.95
N LYS A 64 -8.35 9.59 2.77
CA LYS A 64 -9.09 10.75 3.29
C LYS A 64 -9.44 11.67 2.14
N SER A 65 -10.52 12.43 2.28
CA SER A 65 -11.00 13.36 1.25
C SER A 65 -10.04 14.52 0.93
N SER A 66 -9.10 14.82 1.82
CA SER A 66 -8.09 15.86 1.59
C SER A 66 -6.75 15.31 1.08
N MET A 67 -6.66 14.01 0.82
CA MET A 67 -5.41 13.32 0.49
C MET A 67 -5.17 13.37 -1.02
N LYS A 68 -3.96 13.71 -1.44
CA LYS A 68 -3.55 13.63 -2.85
C LYS A 68 -2.73 12.37 -3.10
N LEU A 69 -2.78 11.83 -4.32
CA LEU A 69 -2.05 10.61 -4.64
C LEU A 69 -0.54 10.77 -4.46
N VAL A 70 0.00 11.94 -4.83
CA VAL A 70 1.43 12.26 -4.67
C VAL A 70 1.89 12.10 -3.21
N ASP A 71 1.06 12.48 -2.24
CA ASP A 71 1.38 12.31 -0.81
C ASP A 71 1.48 10.84 -0.39
N CYS A 72 0.76 9.95 -1.09
CA CYS A 72 0.79 8.50 -0.87
C CYS A 72 1.99 7.83 -1.54
N LEU A 73 2.62 8.48 -2.53
CA LEU A 73 3.82 8.02 -3.21
C LEU A 73 5.07 8.40 -2.42
N TYR A 74 5.40 9.70 -2.34
CA TYR A 74 6.55 10.18 -1.60
C TYR A 74 6.40 11.67 -1.24
N GLN A 75 7.09 12.08 -0.19
CA GLN A 75 7.18 13.48 0.23
C GLN A 75 8.64 13.90 0.33
N TYR A 76 8.91 15.10 -0.15
CA TYR A 76 10.24 15.69 -0.09
C TYR A 76 10.32 16.70 1.07
N ASP A 77 11.18 16.40 2.05
CA ASP A 77 11.35 17.14 3.29
C ASP A 77 12.29 18.34 3.10
N THR A 78 11.75 19.39 2.48
CA THR A 78 12.47 20.64 2.20
C THR A 78 12.95 21.34 3.45
N LEU A 79 12.21 21.25 4.56
CA LEU A 79 12.53 21.93 5.82
C LEU A 79 13.75 21.31 6.49
N THR A 80 13.80 19.99 6.58
CA THR A 80 14.96 19.29 7.14
C THR A 80 16.20 19.55 6.27
N ARG A 81 16.07 19.51 4.93
CA ARG A 81 17.19 19.84 4.03
C ARG A 81 17.69 21.27 4.20
N LEU A 82 16.79 22.24 4.33
CA LEU A 82 17.15 23.64 4.53
C LEU A 82 17.85 23.84 5.88
N ASN A 83 17.39 23.16 6.92
CA ASN A 83 18.01 23.20 8.24
C ASN A 83 19.43 22.62 8.22
N ASP A 84 19.61 21.43 7.65
CA ASP A 84 20.92 20.77 7.53
C ASP A 84 21.89 21.60 6.70
N SER A 85 21.41 22.25 5.62
CA SER A 85 22.18 23.18 4.78
C SER A 85 22.68 24.41 5.53
N ARG A 86 21.93 24.89 6.54
CA ARG A 86 22.28 26.11 7.30
C ARG A 86 23.18 25.86 8.48
N PHE A 87 22.92 24.80 9.25
CA PHE A 87 23.59 24.57 10.53
C PHE A 87 24.67 23.49 10.46
N GLY A 88 24.59 22.55 9.51
CA GLY A 88 25.63 21.53 9.32
C GLY A 88 25.77 20.52 10.47
N ASP A 89 24.86 20.54 11.46
CA ASP A 89 24.90 19.68 12.65
C ASP A 89 24.41 18.24 12.39
N SER A 90 24.10 17.90 11.13
CA SER A 90 23.62 16.57 10.74
C SER A 90 24.69 15.81 9.99
N ASP A 91 24.78 14.49 10.21
CA ASP A 91 25.65 13.59 9.44
C ASP A 91 25.16 13.34 8.00
N ARG A 92 24.02 13.92 7.59
CA ARG A 92 23.46 13.73 6.24
C ARG A 92 24.16 14.62 5.23
N ASP A 93 24.47 14.03 4.08
CA ASP A 93 24.89 14.77 2.89
C ASP A 93 23.69 15.52 2.27
N VAL A 94 23.73 16.85 2.34
CA VAL A 94 22.71 17.77 1.82
C VAL A 94 22.59 17.72 0.29
N SER A 95 23.64 17.27 -0.40
CA SER A 95 23.63 17.08 -1.85
C SER A 95 22.89 15.80 -2.27
N ASN A 96 22.79 14.81 -1.38
CA ASN A 96 22.01 13.60 -1.61
C ASN A 96 20.52 13.82 -1.26
N ILE A 97 19.70 14.03 -2.29
CA ILE A 97 18.27 14.32 -2.17
C ILE A 97 17.51 13.16 -1.52
N GLU A 98 17.96 11.91 -1.72
CA GLU A 98 17.27 10.72 -1.20
C GLU A 98 17.15 10.73 0.32
N HIS A 99 18.10 11.34 1.03
CA HIS A 99 18.07 11.51 2.49
C HIS A 99 16.90 12.35 3.00
N TYR A 100 16.21 13.04 2.10
CA TYR A 100 15.08 13.91 2.37
C TYR A 100 13.79 13.43 1.71
N ILE A 101 13.80 12.25 1.08
CA ILE A 101 12.60 11.64 0.53
C ILE A 101 12.02 10.68 1.58
N ARG A 102 10.75 10.89 1.92
CA ARG A 102 9.97 9.97 2.76
C ARG A 102 8.93 9.29 1.91
N MET A 103 8.99 7.96 1.84
CA MET A 103 8.02 7.19 1.06
C MET A 103 6.67 7.12 1.77
N GLY A 104 5.60 7.43 1.03
CA GLY A 104 4.23 7.16 1.44
C GLY A 104 3.90 5.67 1.34
N LYS A 105 2.67 5.26 1.66
CA LYS A 105 2.30 3.83 1.71
C LYS A 105 2.37 3.14 0.35
N ILE A 106 2.03 3.84 -0.72
CA ILE A 106 2.14 3.32 -2.09
C ILE A 106 3.61 3.27 -2.50
N GLY A 107 4.39 4.32 -2.21
CA GLY A 107 5.83 4.33 -2.48
C GLY A 107 6.56 3.20 -1.74
N GLN A 108 6.24 2.98 -0.46
CA GLN A 108 6.74 1.85 0.34
C GLN A 108 6.43 0.49 -0.31
N ALA A 109 5.27 0.35 -0.95
CA ALA A 109 4.91 -0.88 -1.65
C ALA A 109 5.75 -1.08 -2.93
N PHE A 110 5.98 0.00 -3.69
CA PHE A 110 6.77 -0.06 -4.92
C PHE A 110 8.26 -0.35 -4.70
N VAL A 111 8.86 0.21 -3.65
CA VAL A 111 10.30 0.03 -3.36
C VAL A 111 10.59 -1.15 -2.43
N ALA A 112 9.58 -1.96 -2.09
CA ALA A 112 9.78 -3.09 -1.20
C ALA A 112 10.62 -4.20 -1.84
N ASP A 113 11.63 -4.70 -1.11
CA ASP A 113 12.49 -5.81 -1.56
C ASP A 113 11.75 -7.15 -1.72
N ARG A 114 10.53 -7.23 -1.19
CA ARG A 114 9.66 -8.42 -1.25
C ARG A 114 8.23 -8.02 -1.57
N LYS A 115 7.46 -8.95 -2.16
CA LYS A 115 6.02 -8.74 -2.39
C LYS A 115 5.31 -8.38 -1.09
N VAL A 116 4.47 -7.36 -1.16
CA VAL A 116 3.65 -6.85 -0.05
C VAL A 116 2.18 -6.84 -0.46
N VAL A 117 1.30 -6.94 0.53
CA VAL A 117 -0.12 -6.63 0.35
C VAL A 117 -0.31 -5.15 0.69
N LEU A 118 -0.77 -4.37 -0.29
CA LEU A 118 -1.19 -2.99 -0.08
C LEU A 118 -2.72 -2.93 -0.03
N LEU A 119 -3.25 -2.63 1.15
CA LEU A 119 -4.67 -2.32 1.33
C LEU A 119 -4.88 -0.81 1.18
N ILE A 120 -5.66 -0.41 0.18
CA ILE A 120 -6.18 0.95 0.03
C ILE A 120 -7.64 0.91 0.51
N ASP A 121 -7.88 1.36 1.74
CA ASP A 121 -9.20 1.35 2.35
C ASP A 121 -9.90 2.70 2.17
N GLU A 122 -11.24 2.68 2.11
CA GLU A 122 -12.09 3.85 1.92
C GLU A 122 -11.74 4.72 0.69
N ILE A 123 -11.30 4.09 -0.41
CA ILE A 123 -10.93 4.78 -1.67
C ILE A 123 -12.09 5.60 -2.27
N ASP A 124 -13.32 5.27 -1.94
CA ASP A 124 -14.52 6.02 -2.30
C ASP A 124 -14.59 7.41 -1.65
N LYS A 125 -13.81 7.68 -0.60
CA LYS A 125 -13.69 9.01 0.01
C LYS A 125 -12.70 9.93 -0.69
N ALA A 126 -11.90 9.41 -1.63
CA ALA A 126 -10.93 10.21 -2.37
C ALA A 126 -11.63 11.27 -3.24
N ASP A 127 -10.92 12.36 -3.56
CA ASP A 127 -11.37 13.25 -4.63
C ASP A 127 -11.24 12.57 -6.01
N THR A 128 -11.89 13.14 -7.02
CA THR A 128 -11.87 12.57 -8.39
C THR A 128 -10.46 12.53 -8.97
N ASP A 129 -9.66 13.59 -8.73
CA ASP A 129 -8.29 13.68 -9.23
C ASP A 129 -7.42 12.53 -8.68
N PHE A 130 -7.56 12.16 -7.41
CA PHE A 130 -6.88 11.03 -6.81
C PHE A 130 -7.25 9.70 -7.49
N GLN A 131 -8.53 9.51 -7.83
CA GLN A 131 -8.99 8.29 -8.49
C GLN A 131 -8.48 8.22 -9.93
N ASP A 132 -8.52 9.33 -10.65
CA ASP A 132 -8.04 9.43 -12.03
C ASP A 132 -6.52 9.22 -12.11
N ASP A 133 -5.74 9.76 -11.17
CA ASP A 133 -4.29 9.56 -11.10
C ASP A 133 -3.88 8.11 -10.77
N MET A 134 -4.80 7.28 -10.26
CA MET A 134 -4.58 5.86 -9.95
C MET A 134 -4.87 4.90 -11.11
N LEU A 135 -5.56 5.36 -12.17
CA LEU A 135 -6.07 4.56 -13.30
C LEU A 135 -5.13 4.57 -14.51
#